data_AF-A0A7J2X1G8-F1
#
_entry.id   AF-A0A7J2X1G8-F1
#
_cell.length_a   1.000
_cell.length_b   1.000
_cell.length_c   1.000
_cell.angle_alpha   90.00
_cell.angle_beta   90.00
_cell.angle_gamma   90.00
#
_symmetry.space_group_name_H-M   'P 1'
#
loop_
_entity.id
_entity.type
_entity.pdbx_description
1 polymer ?
#
loop_
_entity_poly.entity_id
_entity_poly.type
_entity_poly.pdbx_seq_one_letter_code
_entity_poly.pdbx_strand_id
1 'polypeptide(L)'
;MIERLRSMDRSAVIKLTLSVFLSIALTVSLFYLTLELPHLLDKYLHKYFPDLFWEPELRKILLNSVRPLGYTMLIIIIILIIIGYIFDRGIISVAGSIALYIPTFGYFAFAMFFLAGIGILRVIWLPFIEYSPKVLELGNVVIMPYIILRKYCYWRISYGISTSTAIIFIFLGLFIFSMGVTTWLYGKFKGCKIIDFWIYRYIRHPQYLGYILWSYGLLVLIYFMPHVRGAFITLPSYPWLISALTIIGVALYEEEKMRRVYGEEYIIYSRKTSFMLPLPRRIAELLKMPLCFFDEKHDIKVRIVIVLVFYLIILTIISYVINILLPPY
;
A
#
# COMPACT_ATOMS: atom_id res chain seq x y z
N MET A 1 -47.29 -9.45 -16.85
CA MET A 1 -45.92 -9.55 -17.44
C MET A 1 -45.19 -8.21 -17.42
N ILE A 2 -45.79 -7.12 -17.89
CA ILE A 2 -45.20 -5.75 -17.90
C ILE A 2 -44.85 -5.25 -16.50
N GLU A 3 -45.72 -5.43 -15.49
CA GLU A 3 -45.44 -5.02 -14.11
C GLU A 3 -44.28 -5.80 -13.46
N ARG A 4 -44.11 -7.08 -13.83
CA ARG A 4 -43.01 -7.93 -13.35
C ARG A 4 -41.67 -7.50 -13.94
N LEU A 5 -41.67 -7.09 -15.21
CA LEU A 5 -40.49 -6.50 -15.86
C LEU A 5 -40.15 -5.13 -15.23
N ARG A 6 -41.16 -4.30 -14.95
CA ARG A 6 -40.98 -2.99 -14.30
C ARG A 6 -40.46 -3.09 -12.86
N SER A 7 -40.90 -4.11 -12.11
CA SER A 7 -40.43 -4.33 -10.74
C SER A 7 -39.02 -4.92 -10.69
N MET A 8 -38.67 -5.80 -11.63
CA MET A 8 -37.30 -6.32 -11.79
C MET A 8 -36.31 -5.21 -12.18
N ASP A 9 -36.72 -4.30 -13.06
CA ASP A 9 -35.91 -3.16 -13.47
C ASP A 9 -35.71 -2.17 -12.32
N ARG A 10 -36.79 -1.85 -11.58
CA ARG A 10 -36.70 -1.00 -10.37
C ARG A 10 -35.79 -1.60 -9.30
N SER A 11 -35.83 -2.91 -9.07
CA SER A 11 -34.93 -3.58 -8.13
C SER A 11 -33.46 -3.52 -8.58
N ALA A 12 -33.19 -3.65 -9.88
CA ALA A 12 -31.84 -3.52 -10.42
C ALA A 12 -31.29 -2.10 -10.24
N VAL A 13 -32.09 -1.08 -10.54
CA VAL A 13 -31.74 0.32 -10.35
C VAL A 13 -31.45 0.61 -8.88
N ILE A 14 -32.30 0.18 -7.95
CA ILE A 14 -32.08 0.39 -6.51
C ILE A 14 -30.75 -0.24 -6.05
N LYS A 15 -30.49 -1.49 -6.46
CA LYS A 15 -29.23 -2.18 -6.12
C LYS A 15 -28.02 -1.42 -6.65
N LEU A 16 -28.09 -0.94 -7.91
CA LEU A 16 -27.02 -0.17 -8.51
C LEU A 16 -26.80 1.16 -7.79
N THR A 17 -27.86 1.93 -7.56
CA THR A 17 -27.78 3.21 -6.84
C THR A 17 -27.19 3.02 -5.45
N LEU A 18 -27.61 1.98 -4.72
CA LEU A 18 -27.06 1.66 -3.41
C LEU A 18 -25.57 1.27 -3.49
N SER A 19 -25.18 0.44 -4.46
CA SER A 19 -23.78 0.07 -4.67
C SER A 19 -22.89 1.27 -4.99
N VAL A 20 -23.35 2.19 -5.84
CA VAL A 20 -22.64 3.42 -6.17
C VAL A 20 -22.53 4.32 -4.95
N PHE A 21 -23.64 4.54 -4.24
CA PHE A 21 -23.65 5.37 -3.03
C PHE A 21 -22.70 4.82 -1.96
N LEU A 22 -22.80 3.54 -1.64
CA LEU A 22 -21.92 2.89 -0.66
C LEU A 22 -20.45 2.89 -1.12
N SER A 23 -20.20 2.72 -2.41
CA SER A 23 -18.84 2.76 -2.95
C SER A 23 -18.23 4.15 -2.84
N ILE A 24 -18.98 5.19 -3.20
CA ILE A 24 -18.54 6.59 -3.06
C ILE A 24 -18.35 6.90 -1.58
N ALA A 25 -19.31 6.54 -0.72
CA ALA A 25 -19.21 6.75 0.71
C ALA A 25 -17.98 6.03 1.30
N LEU A 26 -17.70 4.78 0.91
CA LEU A 26 -16.53 4.03 1.35
C LEU A 26 -15.23 4.66 0.84
N THR A 27 -15.19 5.01 -0.45
CA THR A 27 -14.03 5.64 -1.09
C THR A 27 -13.75 6.97 -0.40
N VAL A 28 -14.72 7.89 -0.38
CA VAL A 28 -14.60 9.18 0.29
C VAL A 28 -14.24 9.00 1.75
N SER A 29 -14.89 8.11 2.50
CA SER A 29 -14.55 7.89 3.91
C SER A 29 -13.13 7.38 4.06
N LEU A 30 -12.73 6.35 3.33
CA LEU A 30 -11.37 5.79 3.41
C LEU A 30 -10.32 6.85 3.09
N PHE A 31 -10.52 7.61 2.02
CA PHE A 31 -9.52 8.57 1.55
C PHE A 31 -9.54 9.90 2.32
N TYR A 32 -10.72 10.39 2.69
CA TYR A 32 -10.87 11.51 3.62
C TYR A 32 -10.27 11.14 4.98
N LEU A 33 -10.54 9.96 5.52
CA LEU A 33 -9.89 9.50 6.76
C LEU A 33 -8.37 9.42 6.58
N THR A 34 -7.84 8.98 5.43
CA THR A 34 -6.38 8.95 5.23
C THR A 34 -5.71 10.32 5.16
N LEU A 35 -6.45 11.41 4.94
CA LEU A 35 -5.91 12.78 4.86
C LEU A 35 -6.29 13.62 6.08
N GLU A 36 -7.58 13.62 6.42
CA GLU A 36 -8.15 14.40 7.51
C GLU A 36 -7.82 13.82 8.88
N LEU A 37 -7.86 12.49 9.07
CA LEU A 37 -7.53 11.92 10.37
C LEU A 37 -6.08 12.24 10.76
N PRO A 38 -5.08 12.12 9.86
CA PRO A 38 -3.76 12.66 10.12
C PRO A 38 -3.75 14.13 10.48
N HIS A 39 -4.48 14.97 9.74
CA HIS A 39 -4.53 16.42 10.00
C HIS A 39 -5.14 16.77 11.37
N LEU A 40 -6.24 16.12 11.75
CA LEU A 40 -6.90 16.31 13.04
C LEU A 40 -6.05 15.80 14.20
N LEU A 41 -5.49 14.60 14.06
CA LEU A 41 -4.56 14.03 15.03
C LEU A 41 -3.33 14.91 15.17
N ASP A 42 -2.81 15.42 14.06
CA ASP A 42 -1.66 16.31 14.04
C ASP A 42 -1.94 17.62 14.80
N LYS A 43 -3.07 18.28 14.53
CA LYS A 43 -3.49 19.49 15.24
C LYS A 43 -3.65 19.26 16.75
N TYR A 44 -4.11 18.07 17.14
CA TYR A 44 -4.21 17.69 18.54
C TYR A 44 -2.84 17.43 19.17
N LEU A 45 -1.99 16.67 18.48
CA LEU A 45 -0.67 16.25 18.96
C LEU A 45 0.33 17.40 18.98
N HIS A 46 0.20 18.42 18.14
CA HIS A 46 1.01 19.64 18.17
C HIS A 46 0.95 20.39 19.51
N LYS A 47 -0.11 20.18 20.31
CA LYS A 47 -0.21 20.73 21.67
C LYS A 47 0.83 20.12 22.62
N TYR A 48 1.27 18.90 22.34
CA TYR A 48 2.20 18.14 23.17
C TYR A 48 3.58 17.99 22.52
N PHE A 49 3.61 17.90 21.19
CA PHE A 49 4.81 17.75 20.37
C PHE A 49 4.88 18.92 19.37
N PRO A 50 5.33 20.11 19.81
CA PRO A 50 5.41 21.28 18.96
C PRO A 50 6.46 21.12 17.87
N ASP A 51 6.35 21.95 16.82
CA ASP A 51 7.33 21.96 15.74
C ASP A 51 8.63 22.65 16.20
N LEU A 52 9.61 21.84 16.61
CA LEU A 52 10.94 22.28 17.05
C LEU A 52 11.93 22.43 15.87
N PHE A 53 11.41 22.63 14.65
CA PHE A 53 12.24 22.71 13.46
C PHE A 53 13.32 23.79 13.56
N TRP A 54 13.00 25.01 13.99
CA TRP A 54 14.00 26.09 13.99
C TRP A 54 14.93 26.06 15.22
N GLU A 55 14.75 25.08 16.12
CA GLU A 55 15.39 25.03 17.43
C GLU A 55 16.27 23.77 17.58
N PRO A 56 17.50 23.77 17.07
CA PRO A 56 18.33 22.57 16.97
C PRO A 56 18.71 21.94 18.32
N GLU A 57 18.79 22.72 19.39
CA GLU A 57 19.09 22.20 20.74
C GLU A 57 17.90 21.48 21.35
N LEU A 58 16.72 22.11 21.33
CA LEU A 58 15.46 21.51 21.81
C LEU A 58 15.11 20.26 21.02
N ARG A 59 15.43 20.24 19.72
CA ARG A 59 15.33 19.06 18.87
C ARG A 59 16.18 17.88 19.38
N LYS A 60 17.43 18.12 19.74
CA LYS A 60 18.33 17.07 20.27
C LYS A 60 17.81 16.54 21.61
N ILE A 61 17.30 17.43 22.47
CA ILE A 61 16.70 17.06 23.76
C ILE A 61 15.48 16.18 23.54
N LEU A 62 14.56 16.58 22.64
CA LEU A 62 13.38 15.78 22.31
C LEU A 62 13.77 14.42 21.71
N LEU A 63 14.71 14.38 20.77
CA LEU A 63 15.19 13.12 20.18
C LEU A 63 15.76 12.19 21.25
N ASN A 64 16.59 12.71 22.15
CA ASN A 64 17.18 11.92 23.22
C ASN A 64 16.12 11.43 24.23
N SER A 65 15.04 12.19 24.47
CA SER A 65 13.98 11.79 25.40
C SER A 65 13.05 10.73 24.80
N VAL A 66 12.73 10.81 23.50
CA VAL A 66 11.88 9.81 22.84
C VAL A 66 12.65 8.58 22.37
N ARG A 67 13.98 8.65 22.29
CA ARG A 67 14.81 7.54 21.82
C ARG A 67 14.56 6.25 22.61
N PRO A 68 14.69 6.22 23.95
CA PRO A 68 14.40 5.01 24.73
C PRO A 68 13.00 4.45 24.45
N LEU A 69 11.99 5.31 24.32
CA LEU A 69 10.62 4.91 24.00
C LEU A 69 10.55 4.19 22.64
N GLY A 70 11.20 4.70 21.61
CA GLY A 70 11.23 4.07 20.28
C GLY A 70 11.83 2.66 20.31
N TYR A 71 12.97 2.49 21.01
CA TYR A 71 13.59 1.17 21.17
C TYR A 71 12.70 0.21 21.98
N THR A 72 12.13 0.68 23.09
CA THR A 72 11.24 -0.15 23.92
C THR A 72 9.98 -0.56 23.15
N MET A 73 9.34 0.36 22.42
CA MET A 73 8.16 0.05 21.62
C MET A 73 8.48 -0.99 20.53
N LEU A 74 9.60 -0.85 19.83
CA LEU A 74 10.01 -1.81 18.81
C LEU A 74 10.26 -3.21 19.41
N ILE A 75 10.95 -3.28 20.55
CA ILE A 75 11.20 -4.55 21.25
C ILE A 75 9.88 -5.21 21.68
N ILE A 76 8.97 -4.44 22.28
CA ILE A 76 7.64 -4.95 22.68
C ILE A 76 6.88 -5.49 21.47
N ILE A 77 6.87 -4.75 20.35
CA ILE A 77 6.20 -5.18 19.12
C ILE A 77 6.80 -6.50 18.59
N ILE A 78 8.13 -6.63 18.55
CA ILE A 78 8.81 -7.87 18.13
C ILE A 78 8.45 -9.03 19.06
N ILE A 79 8.47 -8.81 20.37
CA ILE A 79 8.08 -9.81 21.37
C ILE A 79 6.62 -10.24 21.16
N LEU A 80 5.69 -9.29 20.93
CA LEU A 80 4.29 -9.61 20.67
C LEU A 80 4.12 -10.44 19.39
N ILE A 81 4.87 -10.14 18.33
CA ILE A 81 4.85 -10.92 17.09
C ILE A 81 5.34 -12.35 17.36
N ILE A 82 6.47 -12.51 18.07
CA ILE A 82 7.08 -13.80 18.39
C ILE A 82 6.17 -14.62 19.31
N ILE A 83 5.69 -14.04 20.42
CA ILE A 83 4.75 -14.70 21.35
C ILE A 83 3.47 -15.08 20.63
N GLY A 84 2.90 -14.18 19.83
CA GLY A 84 1.70 -14.44 19.05
C GLY A 84 1.87 -15.64 18.10
N TYR A 85 3.08 -15.81 17.55
CA TYR A 85 3.43 -16.96 16.72
C TYR A 85 3.65 -18.23 17.54
N ILE A 86 4.44 -18.19 18.62
CA ILE A 86 4.77 -19.36 19.45
C ILE A 86 3.52 -19.97 20.11
N PHE A 87 2.58 -19.14 20.55
CA PHE A 87 1.39 -19.60 21.27
C PHE A 87 0.15 -19.77 20.36
N ASP A 88 0.32 -19.76 19.04
CA ASP A 88 -0.77 -19.82 18.04
C ASP A 88 -1.87 -18.76 18.28
N ARG A 89 -1.52 -17.64 18.93
CA ARG A 89 -2.41 -16.51 19.18
C ARG A 89 -2.33 -15.55 18.00
N GLY A 90 -2.91 -15.97 16.87
CA GLY A 90 -2.90 -15.20 15.62
C GLY A 90 -3.30 -13.73 15.76
N ILE A 91 -4.25 -13.42 16.66
CA ILE A 91 -4.69 -12.04 16.93
C ILE A 91 -3.53 -11.17 17.47
N ILE A 92 -2.71 -11.71 18.38
CA ILE A 92 -1.60 -10.96 19.00
C ILE A 92 -0.49 -10.73 17.97
N SER A 93 -0.19 -11.74 17.15
CA SER A 93 0.80 -11.61 16.07
C SER A 93 0.34 -10.61 15.00
N VAL A 94 -0.94 -10.62 14.64
CA VAL A 94 -1.55 -9.65 13.73
C VAL A 94 -1.51 -8.24 14.32
N ALA A 95 -1.84 -8.07 15.60
CA ALA A 95 -1.80 -6.77 16.27
C ALA A 95 -0.37 -6.19 16.28
N GLY A 96 0.63 -7.00 16.62
CA GLY A 96 2.05 -6.60 16.56
C GLY A 96 2.48 -6.23 15.15
N SER A 97 2.06 -7.01 14.14
CA SER A 97 2.36 -6.73 12.74
C SER A 97 1.74 -5.41 12.28
N ILE A 98 0.48 -5.15 12.62
CA ILE A 98 -0.19 -3.87 12.33
C ILE A 98 0.54 -2.72 13.03
N ALA A 99 0.92 -2.88 14.30
CA ALA A 99 1.65 -1.87 15.06
C ALA A 99 3.00 -1.50 14.40
N LEU A 100 3.70 -2.47 13.80
CA LEU A 100 4.94 -2.23 13.07
C LEU A 100 4.74 -1.38 11.80
N TYR A 101 3.54 -1.38 11.21
CA TYR A 101 3.18 -0.56 10.05
C TYR A 101 2.62 0.82 10.42
N ILE A 102 2.22 1.08 11.68
CA ILE A 102 1.72 2.41 12.10
C ILE A 102 2.63 3.56 11.67
N PRO A 103 3.97 3.47 11.73
CA PRO A 103 4.87 4.53 11.26
C PRO A 103 4.69 4.93 9.79
N THR A 104 4.20 4.02 8.93
CA THR A 104 3.89 4.35 7.52
C THR A 104 2.89 5.50 7.43
N PHE A 105 1.89 5.55 8.32
CA PHE A 105 0.92 6.65 8.37
C PHE A 105 1.56 7.98 8.78
N GLY A 106 2.57 7.93 9.65
CA GLY A 106 3.37 9.09 10.00
C GLY A 106 4.07 9.71 8.78
N TYR A 107 4.39 8.94 7.73
CA TYR A 107 4.99 9.44 6.50
C TYR A 107 3.99 10.12 5.54
N PHE A 108 2.70 9.79 5.64
CA PHE A 108 1.66 10.41 4.81
C PHE A 108 1.15 11.76 5.37
N ALA A 109 1.52 12.11 6.60
CA ALA A 109 1.28 13.43 7.15
C ALA A 109 2.19 14.46 6.46
N PHE A 110 1.64 15.08 5.43
CA PHE A 110 2.29 16.13 4.66
C PHE A 110 2.74 17.28 5.58
N ALA A 111 4.05 17.56 5.56
CA ALA A 111 4.67 18.83 5.95
C ALA A 111 5.15 19.07 7.41
N MET A 112 5.39 18.07 8.26
CA MET A 112 5.89 18.33 9.63
C MET A 112 7.24 17.71 9.97
N PHE A 113 7.93 18.35 10.92
CA PHE A 113 9.14 17.85 11.58
C PHE A 113 8.95 16.41 12.08
N PHE A 114 10.02 15.59 12.07
CA PHE A 114 9.98 14.11 12.20
C PHE A 114 9.17 13.57 13.38
N LEU A 115 9.09 14.35 14.46
CA LEU A 115 8.42 14.00 15.72
C LEU A 115 7.35 14.99 16.13
N ALA A 116 7.07 16.02 15.32
CA ALA A 116 6.01 16.98 15.60
C ALA A 116 4.66 16.39 15.22
N GLY A 117 3.65 16.68 16.04
CA GLY A 117 2.28 16.23 15.82
C GLY A 117 2.19 14.72 15.54
N ILE A 118 1.60 14.33 14.41
CA ILE A 118 1.45 12.90 14.04
C ILE A 118 2.79 12.24 13.60
N GLY A 119 3.83 13.03 13.34
CA GLY A 119 5.18 12.55 13.10
C GLY A 119 5.72 11.67 14.23
N ILE A 120 5.24 11.85 15.47
CA ILE A 120 5.59 11.02 16.63
C ILE A 120 5.34 9.52 16.40
N LEU A 121 4.43 9.15 15.50
CA LEU A 121 4.20 7.74 15.14
C LEU A 121 5.46 7.08 14.55
N ARG A 122 6.38 7.87 13.98
CA ARG A 122 7.65 7.39 13.43
C ARG A 122 8.66 6.96 14.50
N VAL A 123 8.41 7.25 15.78
CA VAL A 123 9.27 6.86 16.92
C VAL A 123 9.51 5.35 16.96
N ILE A 124 8.53 4.53 16.57
CA ILE A 124 8.66 3.06 16.53
C ILE A 124 9.79 2.64 15.56
N TRP A 125 10.03 3.40 14.48
CA TRP A 125 11.09 3.12 13.51
C TRP A 125 12.38 3.91 13.77
N LEU A 126 12.43 4.73 14.81
CA LEU A 126 13.64 5.47 15.17
C LEU A 126 14.89 4.56 15.25
N PRO A 127 14.83 3.32 15.81
CA PRO A 127 15.99 2.42 15.82
C PRO A 127 16.51 2.08 14.41
N PHE A 128 15.62 1.84 13.44
CA PHE A 128 16.02 1.55 12.06
C PHE A 128 16.59 2.79 11.37
N ILE A 129 15.98 3.93 11.64
CA ILE A 129 16.30 5.21 11.02
C ILE A 129 17.64 5.76 11.55
N GLU A 130 17.94 5.59 12.84
CA GLU A 130 19.22 6.03 13.42
C GLU A 130 20.38 5.10 13.04
N TYR A 131 20.15 3.79 13.00
CA TYR A 131 21.21 2.82 12.70
C TYR A 131 21.55 2.75 11.22
N SER A 132 20.54 2.76 10.34
CA SER A 132 20.75 2.75 8.89
C SER A 132 19.54 3.34 8.16
N PRO A 133 19.51 4.68 7.96
CA PRO A 133 18.43 5.33 7.21
C PRO A 133 18.24 4.72 5.82
N LYS A 134 19.33 4.22 5.21
CA LYS A 134 19.35 3.54 3.90
C LYS A 134 18.48 2.29 3.83
N VAL A 135 18.14 1.66 4.96
CA VAL A 135 17.24 0.48 4.98
C VAL A 135 15.84 0.85 4.48
N LEU A 136 15.35 2.06 4.76
CA LEU A 136 14.04 2.50 4.28
C LEU A 136 14.01 2.74 2.77
N GLU A 137 15.17 2.97 2.16
CA GLU A 137 15.37 3.21 0.73
C GLU A 137 15.52 1.93 -0.09
N LEU A 138 15.45 0.75 0.53
CA LEU A 138 15.55 -0.56 -0.13
C LEU A 138 14.34 -0.90 -1.03
N GLY A 139 13.39 0.02 -1.21
CA GLY A 139 12.31 -0.08 -2.20
C GLY A 139 12.41 0.93 -3.34
N ASN A 140 13.52 1.67 -3.48
CA ASN A 140 13.73 2.69 -4.51
C ASN A 140 13.66 2.14 -5.94
N VAL A 141 13.79 0.83 -6.14
CA VAL A 141 13.51 0.19 -7.45
C VAL A 141 12.14 0.58 -8.02
N VAL A 142 11.13 0.79 -7.17
CA VAL A 142 9.77 1.12 -7.60
C VAL A 142 9.71 2.55 -8.16
N ILE A 143 10.48 3.48 -7.60
CA ILE A 143 10.53 4.88 -8.05
C ILE A 143 11.69 5.15 -9.03
N MET A 144 12.35 4.11 -9.53
CA MET A 144 13.50 4.22 -10.45
C MET A 144 13.25 5.17 -11.64
N PRO A 145 12.08 5.13 -12.34
CA PRO A 145 11.84 6.07 -13.45
C PRO A 145 11.94 7.54 -13.03
N TYR A 146 11.51 7.84 -11.80
CA TYR A 146 11.54 9.18 -11.23
C TYR A 146 12.93 9.59 -10.74
N ILE A 147 13.72 8.65 -10.22
CA ILE A 147 15.12 8.88 -9.88
C ILE A 147 15.90 9.26 -11.16
N ILE A 148 15.70 8.50 -12.24
CA ILE A 148 16.32 8.78 -13.55
C ILE A 148 15.86 10.15 -14.05
N LEU A 149 14.56 10.43 -14.05
CA LEU A 149 14.02 11.72 -14.50
C LEU A 149 14.60 12.90 -13.71
N ARG A 150 14.72 12.78 -12.38
CA ARG A 150 15.29 13.81 -11.53
C ARG A 150 16.79 14.03 -11.79
N LYS A 151 17.54 12.96 -12.08
CA LYS A 151 18.99 13.02 -12.34
C LYS A 151 19.33 13.64 -13.69
N TYR A 152 18.56 13.32 -14.74
CA TYR A 152 18.89 13.68 -16.11
C TYR A 152 18.09 14.86 -16.68
N CYS A 153 17.00 15.29 -16.04
CA CYS A 153 16.20 16.44 -16.50
C CYS A 153 16.29 17.63 -15.54
N TYR A 154 16.10 18.84 -16.08
CA TYR A 154 16.02 20.06 -15.29
C TYR A 154 14.96 19.96 -14.19
N TRP A 155 15.27 20.44 -12.99
CA TRP A 155 14.42 20.34 -11.80
C TRP A 155 12.96 20.75 -12.05
N ARG A 156 12.72 21.85 -12.77
CA ARG A 156 11.34 22.31 -13.07
C ARG A 156 10.56 21.31 -13.94
N ILE A 157 11.23 20.69 -14.91
CA ILE A 157 10.63 19.70 -15.81
C ILE A 157 10.37 18.40 -15.06
N SER A 158 11.38 17.88 -14.35
CA SER A 158 11.25 16.64 -13.59
C SER A 158 10.22 16.78 -12.47
N TYR A 159 10.19 17.90 -11.75
CA TYR A 159 9.16 18.20 -10.75
C TYR A 159 7.77 18.27 -11.37
N GLY A 160 7.60 19.01 -12.48
CA GLY A 160 6.30 19.17 -13.14
C GLY A 160 5.72 17.84 -13.66
N ILE A 161 6.54 17.05 -14.38
CA ILE A 161 6.14 15.73 -14.87
C ILE A 161 5.82 14.80 -13.70
N SER A 162 6.68 14.74 -12.68
CA SER A 162 6.50 13.79 -11.59
C SER A 162 5.30 14.11 -10.73
N THR A 163 5.09 15.39 -10.39
CA THR A 163 3.92 15.83 -9.64
C THR A 163 2.63 15.56 -10.43
N SER A 164 2.63 15.83 -11.74
CA SER A 164 1.47 15.56 -12.60
C SER A 164 1.16 14.06 -12.67
N THR A 165 2.17 13.23 -12.90
CA THR A 165 1.99 11.76 -12.94
C THR A 165 1.56 11.19 -11.57
N ALA A 166 2.08 11.72 -10.46
CA ALA A 166 1.66 11.35 -9.12
C ALA A 166 0.17 11.64 -8.89
N ILE A 167 -0.28 12.85 -9.25
CA ILE A 167 -1.69 13.24 -9.18
C ILE A 167 -2.57 12.34 -10.05
N ILE A 168 -2.13 12.03 -11.26
CA ILE A 168 -2.83 11.08 -12.15
C ILE A 168 -2.95 9.71 -11.49
N PHE A 169 -1.88 9.17 -10.91
CA PHE A 169 -1.92 7.88 -10.22
C PHE A 169 -2.85 7.88 -9.00
N ILE A 170 -2.86 8.96 -8.23
CA ILE A 170 -3.79 9.15 -7.10
C ILE A 170 -5.22 9.05 -7.61
N PHE A 171 -5.64 9.94 -8.52
CA PHE A 171 -7.03 9.98 -8.98
C PHE A 171 -7.45 8.74 -9.76
N LEU A 172 -6.56 8.19 -10.59
CA LEU A 172 -6.83 6.94 -11.31
C LEU A 172 -6.99 5.76 -10.34
N GLY A 173 -6.15 5.69 -9.31
CA GLY A 173 -6.25 4.69 -8.25
C GLY A 173 -7.59 4.77 -7.51
N LEU A 174 -7.99 5.98 -7.10
CA LEU A 174 -9.29 6.25 -6.48
C LEU A 174 -10.46 5.81 -7.37
N PHE A 175 -10.40 6.16 -8.65
CA PHE A 175 -11.44 5.82 -9.62
C PHE A 175 -11.57 4.31 -9.81
N ILE A 176 -10.46 3.61 -10.04
CA ILE A 176 -10.42 2.15 -10.21
C ILE A 176 -10.92 1.45 -8.94
N PHE A 177 -10.50 1.92 -7.76
CA PHE A 177 -10.95 1.39 -6.48
C PHE A 177 -12.48 1.50 -6.33
N SER A 178 -13.04 2.69 -6.55
CA SER A 178 -14.48 2.93 -6.46
C SER A 178 -15.27 2.12 -7.49
N MET A 179 -14.78 2.02 -8.73
CA MET A 179 -15.41 1.15 -9.74
C MET A 179 -15.37 -0.32 -9.31
N GLY A 180 -14.26 -0.77 -8.72
CA GLY A 180 -14.13 -2.11 -8.15
C GLY A 180 -15.16 -2.38 -7.05
N VAL A 181 -15.23 -1.51 -6.04
CA VAL A 181 -16.19 -1.64 -4.92
C VAL A 181 -17.64 -1.60 -5.42
N THR A 182 -17.96 -0.67 -6.32
CA THR A 182 -19.31 -0.58 -6.93
C THR A 182 -19.70 -1.89 -7.60
N THR A 183 -18.82 -2.42 -8.45
CA THR A 183 -19.08 -3.66 -9.19
C THR A 183 -19.21 -4.86 -8.25
N TRP A 184 -18.35 -4.92 -7.22
CA TRP A 184 -18.37 -5.96 -6.21
C TRP A 184 -19.66 -5.96 -5.39
N LEU A 185 -20.06 -4.79 -4.85
CA LEU A 185 -21.30 -4.64 -4.09
C LEU A 185 -22.51 -4.99 -4.94
N TYR A 186 -22.55 -4.52 -6.19
CA TYR A 186 -23.67 -4.79 -7.08
C TYR A 186 -23.80 -6.29 -7.38
N GLY A 187 -22.67 -6.97 -7.66
CA GLY A 187 -22.63 -8.42 -7.84
C GLY A 187 -23.08 -9.18 -6.60
N LYS A 188 -22.66 -8.74 -5.39
CA LYS A 188 -23.11 -9.32 -4.13
C LYS A 188 -24.62 -9.13 -3.91
N PHE A 189 -25.17 -7.96 -4.16
CA PHE A 189 -26.61 -7.71 -4.07
C PHE A 189 -27.44 -8.49 -5.10
N LYS A 190 -26.84 -8.89 -6.21
CA LYS A 190 -27.43 -9.78 -7.22
C LYS A 190 -27.25 -11.27 -6.90
N GLY A 191 -26.45 -11.62 -5.90
CA GLY A 191 -26.13 -13.01 -5.57
C GLY A 191 -25.21 -13.69 -6.59
N CYS A 192 -24.42 -12.91 -7.33
CA CYS A 192 -23.46 -13.45 -8.30
C CYS A 192 -22.38 -14.27 -7.57
N LYS A 193 -22.15 -15.50 -8.06
CA LYS A 193 -21.08 -16.38 -7.59
C LYS A 193 -19.70 -15.84 -7.99
N ILE A 194 -19.55 -15.55 -9.28
CA ILE A 194 -18.38 -14.90 -9.87
C ILE A 194 -18.84 -13.57 -10.44
N ILE A 195 -18.05 -12.53 -10.21
CA ILE A 195 -18.29 -11.18 -10.73
C ILE A 195 -17.34 -11.00 -11.90
N ASP A 196 -17.85 -11.08 -13.12
CA ASP A 196 -17.08 -11.07 -14.37
C ASP A 196 -17.46 -9.93 -15.32
N PHE A 197 -18.24 -8.97 -14.84
CA PHE A 197 -18.76 -7.84 -15.61
C PHE A 197 -18.10 -6.50 -15.21
N TRP A 198 -18.34 -5.46 -16.02
CA TRP A 198 -17.78 -4.11 -15.85
C TRP A 198 -16.26 -4.10 -15.67
N ILE A 199 -15.73 -3.49 -14.60
CA ILE A 199 -14.28 -3.41 -14.39
C ILE A 199 -13.67 -4.80 -14.15
N TYR A 200 -14.43 -5.71 -13.53
CA TYR A 200 -14.04 -7.10 -13.33
C TYR A 200 -13.95 -7.90 -14.64
N ARG A 201 -14.53 -7.42 -15.74
CA ARG A 201 -14.34 -8.03 -17.07
C ARG A 201 -12.90 -7.90 -17.57
N TYR A 202 -12.17 -6.89 -17.08
CA TYR A 202 -10.83 -6.55 -17.55
C TYR A 202 -9.74 -6.87 -16.52
N ILE A 203 -10.05 -6.64 -15.23
CA ILE A 203 -9.11 -6.74 -14.12
C ILE A 203 -9.78 -7.53 -12.99
N ARG A 204 -9.18 -8.63 -12.52
CA ARG A 204 -9.76 -9.47 -11.46
C ARG A 204 -9.69 -8.86 -10.07
N HIS A 205 -8.66 -8.05 -9.80
CA HIS A 205 -8.49 -7.37 -8.52
C HIS A 205 -8.43 -5.83 -8.68
N PRO A 206 -9.54 -5.19 -9.09
CA PRO A 206 -9.55 -3.76 -9.33
C PRO A 206 -9.35 -2.95 -8.04
N GLN A 207 -9.89 -3.39 -6.89
CA GLN A 207 -9.68 -2.67 -5.62
C GLN A 207 -8.20 -2.66 -5.22
N TYR A 208 -7.54 -3.82 -5.31
CA TYR A 208 -6.12 -3.93 -4.98
C TYR A 208 -5.24 -3.10 -5.93
N LEU A 209 -5.53 -3.12 -7.22
CA LEU A 209 -4.86 -2.24 -8.18
C LEU A 209 -5.08 -0.77 -7.83
N GLY A 210 -6.33 -0.37 -7.55
CA GLY A 210 -6.68 1.00 -7.20
C GLY A 210 -5.91 1.50 -5.98
N TYR A 211 -5.81 0.68 -4.93
CA TYR A 211 -5.01 0.99 -3.74
C TYR A 211 -3.51 1.12 -4.05
N ILE A 212 -2.94 0.19 -4.83
CA ILE A 212 -1.52 0.21 -5.19
C ILE A 212 -1.21 1.48 -6.01
N LEU A 213 -2.04 1.84 -6.98
CA LEU A 213 -1.85 3.05 -7.79
C LEU A 213 -1.98 4.32 -6.95
N TRP A 214 -2.99 4.38 -6.09
CA TRP A 214 -3.19 5.53 -5.20
C TRP A 214 -2.00 5.74 -4.26
N SER A 215 -1.60 4.69 -3.54
CA SER A 215 -0.48 4.77 -2.59
C SER A 215 0.86 4.99 -3.30
N TYR A 216 1.03 4.48 -4.53
CA TYR A 216 2.20 4.77 -5.36
C TYR A 216 2.27 6.25 -5.74
N GLY A 217 1.14 6.85 -6.16
CA GLY A 217 1.08 8.27 -6.45
C GLY A 217 1.46 9.14 -5.24
N LEU A 218 1.04 8.76 -4.03
CA LEU A 218 1.49 9.40 -2.79
C LEU A 218 3.01 9.26 -2.56
N LEU A 219 3.57 8.06 -2.78
CA LEU A 219 5.02 7.83 -2.65
C LEU A 219 5.82 8.73 -3.60
N VAL A 220 5.38 8.85 -4.86
CA VAL A 220 6.03 9.72 -5.86
C VAL A 220 5.89 11.19 -5.46
N LEU A 221 4.72 11.61 -4.97
CA LEU A 221 4.51 12.99 -4.50
C LEU A 221 5.47 13.33 -3.35
N ILE A 222 5.61 12.43 -2.37
CA ILE A 222 6.57 12.59 -1.26
C ILE A 222 8.01 12.69 -1.79
N TYR A 223 8.39 11.92 -2.81
CA TYR A 223 9.76 12.00 -3.34
C TYR A 223 10.12 13.38 -3.93
N PHE A 224 9.14 14.11 -4.52
CA PHE A 224 9.39 15.41 -5.16
C PHE A 224 8.98 16.63 -4.34
N MET A 225 8.22 16.46 -3.27
CA MET A 225 7.87 17.60 -2.43
C MET A 225 9.12 18.20 -1.79
N PRO A 226 9.23 19.54 -1.74
CA PRO A 226 10.32 20.21 -1.03
C PRO A 226 10.16 19.93 0.48
N HIS A 227 10.94 18.97 0.98
CA HIS A 227 10.93 18.62 2.40
C HIS A 227 11.79 19.61 3.19
N VAL A 228 11.21 20.14 4.26
CA VAL A 228 11.90 21.06 5.17
C VAL A 228 12.96 20.27 5.94
N ARG A 229 14.22 20.71 5.84
CA ARG A 229 15.44 20.03 6.34
C ARG A 229 15.44 19.81 7.86
N GLY A 230 14.99 18.66 8.32
CA GLY A 230 15.10 18.36 9.75
C GLY A 230 14.50 17.05 10.23
N ALA A 231 13.65 16.43 9.41
CA ALA A 231 13.23 15.05 9.58
C ALA A 231 14.09 14.12 8.73
N PHE A 232 14.34 12.89 9.21
CA PHE A 232 15.07 11.89 8.43
C PHE A 232 14.51 11.84 6.99
N ILE A 233 15.39 12.15 6.04
CA ILE A 233 15.13 12.44 4.61
C ILE A 233 14.70 11.17 3.85
N THR A 234 14.63 10.05 4.55
CA THR A 234 14.46 8.73 3.99
C THR A 234 13.04 8.52 3.48
N LEU A 235 12.92 8.37 2.17
CA LEU A 235 11.69 7.96 1.53
C LEU A 235 11.28 6.57 2.05
N PRO A 236 10.03 6.35 2.48
CA PRO A 236 9.57 5.04 2.97
C PRO A 236 9.27 4.07 1.81
N SER A 237 10.16 3.97 0.82
CA SER A 237 9.97 3.14 -0.37
C SER A 237 9.97 1.65 -0.05
N TYR A 238 10.76 1.21 0.93
CA TYR A 238 10.80 -0.19 1.36
C TYR A 238 9.52 -0.63 2.08
N PRO A 239 8.99 0.11 3.07
CA PRO A 239 7.65 -0.17 3.62
C PRO A 239 6.53 -0.19 2.57
N TRP A 240 6.57 0.73 1.60
CA TRP A 240 5.62 0.72 0.49
C TRP A 240 5.73 -0.56 -0.34
N LEU A 241 6.95 -0.99 -0.68
CA LEU A 241 7.21 -2.23 -1.42
C LEU A 241 6.65 -3.45 -0.69
N ILE A 242 6.88 -3.57 0.62
CA ILE A 242 6.36 -4.69 1.42
C ILE A 242 4.82 -4.65 1.46
N SER A 243 4.22 -3.47 1.60
CA SER A 243 2.75 -3.30 1.55
C SER A 243 2.19 -3.74 0.19
N ALA A 244 2.79 -3.32 -0.92
CA ALA A 244 2.37 -3.71 -2.26
C ALA A 244 2.47 -5.24 -2.47
N LEU A 245 3.57 -5.86 -2.04
CA LEU A 245 3.75 -7.32 -2.12
C LEU A 245 2.75 -8.07 -1.23
N THR A 246 2.42 -7.54 -0.04
CA THR A 246 1.41 -8.14 0.84
C THR A 246 0.04 -8.13 0.18
N ILE A 247 -0.34 -7.03 -0.46
CA ILE A 247 -1.62 -6.93 -1.19
C ILE A 247 -1.66 -7.90 -2.37
N ILE A 248 -0.55 -8.01 -3.12
CA ILE A 248 -0.42 -9.00 -4.19
C ILE A 248 -0.55 -10.42 -3.60
N GLY A 249 0.03 -10.68 -2.43
CA GLY A 249 -0.11 -11.93 -1.70
C GLY A 249 -1.54 -12.30 -1.36
N VAL A 250 -2.30 -11.34 -0.81
CA VAL A 250 -3.72 -11.51 -0.49
C VAL A 250 -4.52 -11.82 -1.76
N ALA A 251 -4.24 -11.13 -2.86
CA ALA A 251 -4.89 -11.36 -4.14
C ALA A 251 -4.59 -12.77 -4.71
N LEU A 252 -3.34 -13.24 -4.62
CA LEU A 252 -2.96 -14.60 -5.02
C LEU A 252 -3.67 -15.65 -4.16
N TYR A 253 -3.83 -15.41 -2.86
CA TYR A 253 -4.57 -16.29 -1.97
C TYR A 253 -6.06 -16.34 -2.34
N GLU A 254 -6.65 -15.21 -2.69
CA GLU A 254 -8.03 -15.14 -3.18
C GLU A 254 -8.22 -15.88 -4.51
N GLU A 255 -7.31 -15.75 -5.47
CA GLU A 255 -7.37 -16.50 -6.74
C GLU A 255 -7.41 -18.01 -6.50
N GLU A 256 -6.54 -18.51 -5.63
CA GLU A 256 -6.51 -19.94 -5.31
C GLU A 256 -7.81 -20.38 -4.62
N LYS A 257 -8.32 -19.58 -3.68
CA LYS A 257 -9.61 -19.86 -3.03
C LYS A 257 -10.75 -19.90 -4.06
N MET A 258 -10.78 -18.95 -4.99
CA MET A 258 -11.79 -18.89 -6.04
C MET A 258 -11.68 -20.08 -7.00
N ARG A 259 -10.46 -20.50 -7.36
CA ARG A 259 -10.23 -21.73 -8.16
C ARG A 259 -10.74 -22.98 -7.45
N ARG A 260 -10.51 -23.12 -6.16
CA ARG A 260 -10.98 -24.27 -5.37
C ARG A 260 -12.50 -24.30 -5.23
N VAL A 261 -13.13 -23.14 -5.04
CA VAL A 261 -14.59 -23.05 -4.80
C VAL A 261 -15.39 -23.15 -6.10
N TYR A 262 -14.92 -22.54 -7.18
CA TYR A 262 -15.69 -22.39 -8.43
C TYR A 262 -15.10 -23.15 -9.63
N GLY A 263 -13.96 -23.82 -9.46
CA GLY A 263 -13.38 -24.73 -10.46
C GLY A 263 -13.22 -24.11 -11.85
N GLU A 264 -13.68 -24.85 -12.86
CA GLU A 264 -13.55 -24.48 -14.28
C GLU A 264 -14.19 -23.14 -14.65
N GLU A 265 -15.32 -22.77 -14.03
CA GLU A 265 -15.99 -21.49 -14.31
C GLU A 265 -15.05 -20.31 -14.06
N TYR A 266 -14.33 -20.35 -12.94
CA TYR A 266 -13.37 -19.32 -12.58
C TYR A 266 -12.08 -19.42 -13.42
N ILE A 267 -11.64 -20.62 -13.80
CA ILE A 267 -10.49 -20.80 -14.69
C ILE A 267 -10.76 -20.14 -16.04
N ILE A 268 -11.94 -20.35 -16.64
CA ILE A 268 -12.35 -19.73 -17.91
C ILE A 268 -12.35 -18.20 -17.79
N TYR A 269 -12.91 -17.66 -16.70
CA TYR A 269 -12.89 -16.23 -16.41
C TYR A 269 -11.45 -15.69 -16.26
N SER A 270 -10.58 -16.40 -15.53
CA SER A 270 -9.19 -16.00 -15.29
C SER A 270 -8.31 -16.02 -16.53
N ARG A 271 -8.64 -16.84 -17.54
CA ARG A 271 -7.94 -16.88 -18.83
C ARG A 271 -8.25 -15.67 -19.71
N LYS A 272 -9.44 -15.08 -19.57
CA LYS A 272 -9.92 -13.95 -20.39
C LYS A 272 -9.62 -12.58 -19.77
N THR A 273 -9.38 -12.56 -18.46
CA THR A 273 -9.26 -11.33 -17.66
C THR A 273 -7.82 -11.17 -17.18
N SER A 274 -7.34 -9.94 -16.98
CA SER A 274 -6.01 -9.70 -16.37
C SER A 274 -6.07 -9.81 -14.84
N PHE A 275 -4.98 -10.18 -14.19
CA PHE A 275 -4.94 -10.30 -12.71
C PHE A 275 -5.08 -8.94 -12.02
N MET A 276 -4.14 -8.04 -12.26
CA MET A 276 -4.17 -6.64 -11.80
C MET A 276 -3.83 -5.71 -12.96
N LEU A 277 -2.65 -5.88 -13.56
CA LEU A 277 -2.23 -5.14 -14.73
C LEU A 277 -2.40 -5.98 -16.00
N PRO A 278 -2.83 -5.38 -17.12
CA PRO A 278 -2.81 -6.02 -18.43
C PRO A 278 -1.36 -6.15 -18.92
N LEU A 279 -0.63 -7.11 -18.36
CA LEU A 279 0.75 -7.39 -18.73
C LEU A 279 0.79 -8.34 -19.94
N PRO A 280 1.74 -8.13 -20.87
CA PRO A 280 2.05 -9.12 -21.90
C PRO A 280 2.29 -10.50 -21.28
N ARG A 281 1.81 -11.57 -21.93
CA ARG A 281 1.87 -12.95 -21.40
C ARG A 281 3.26 -13.36 -20.92
N ARG A 282 4.32 -12.97 -21.66
CA ARG A 282 5.72 -13.26 -21.30
C ARG A 282 6.13 -12.67 -19.95
N ILE A 283 5.68 -11.46 -19.62
CA ILE A 283 5.96 -10.82 -18.33
C ILE A 283 5.18 -11.52 -17.23
N ALA A 284 3.91 -11.86 -17.50
CA ALA A 284 3.08 -12.59 -16.55
C ALA A 284 3.61 -14.02 -16.26
N GLU A 285 4.24 -14.68 -17.23
CA GLU A 285 4.89 -15.98 -17.07
C GLU A 285 6.18 -15.88 -16.26
N LEU A 286 7.01 -14.86 -16.51
CA LEU A 286 8.21 -14.60 -15.71
C LEU A 286 7.89 -14.27 -14.25
N LEU A 287 6.78 -13.55 -14.01
CA LEU A 287 6.26 -13.28 -12.67
C LEU A 287 5.66 -14.52 -11.97
N LYS A 288 5.36 -15.59 -12.72
CA LYS A 288 4.87 -16.86 -12.19
C LYS A 288 5.95 -17.92 -12.06
N MET A 289 7.12 -17.70 -12.67
CA MET A 289 8.24 -18.63 -12.71
C MET A 289 8.66 -19.19 -11.33
N PRO A 290 8.77 -18.40 -10.24
CA PRO A 290 9.15 -18.96 -8.94
C PRO A 290 8.08 -19.91 -8.37
N LEU A 291 6.79 -19.77 -8.72
CA LEU A 291 5.74 -20.69 -8.26
C LEU A 291 5.93 -22.12 -8.81
N CYS A 292 6.64 -22.28 -9.93
CA CYS A 292 6.92 -23.58 -10.55
C CYS A 292 8.04 -24.36 -9.86
N PHE A 293 8.92 -23.69 -9.11
CA PHE A 293 10.06 -24.32 -8.44
C PHE A 293 9.71 -24.89 -7.05
N PHE A 294 8.55 -24.56 -6.49
CA PHE A 294 8.17 -24.97 -5.14
C PHE A 294 7.15 -26.11 -5.15
N ASP A 295 7.50 -27.18 -4.43
CA ASP A 295 6.76 -28.44 -4.33
C ASP A 295 5.28 -28.22 -3.98
N GLU A 296 4.38 -28.86 -4.74
CA GLU A 296 2.93 -28.79 -4.57
C GLU A 296 2.45 -29.32 -3.21
N LYS A 297 3.31 -30.03 -2.48
CA LYS A 297 3.03 -30.56 -1.14
C LYS A 297 2.87 -29.50 -0.05
N HIS A 298 3.35 -28.27 -0.25
CA HIS A 298 3.25 -27.21 0.76
C HIS A 298 1.87 -26.52 0.77
N ASP A 299 1.44 -26.05 1.95
CA ASP A 299 0.25 -25.19 2.09
C ASP A 299 0.38 -23.98 1.13
N ILE A 300 -0.73 -23.65 0.45
CA ILE A 300 -0.79 -22.49 -0.46
C ILE A 300 -0.29 -21.21 0.20
N LYS A 301 -0.60 -20.99 1.48
CA LYS A 301 -0.16 -19.79 2.22
C LYS A 301 1.36 -19.74 2.28
N VAL A 302 2.00 -20.88 2.57
CA VAL A 302 3.46 -21.00 2.63
C VAL A 302 4.07 -20.74 1.25
N ARG A 303 3.50 -21.31 0.19
CA ARG A 303 3.95 -21.08 -1.19
C ARG A 303 3.89 -19.61 -1.59
N ILE A 304 2.78 -18.94 -1.28
CA ILE A 304 2.61 -17.49 -1.54
C ILE A 304 3.67 -16.70 -0.77
N VAL A 305 3.85 -16.96 0.52
CA VAL A 305 4.85 -16.26 1.35
C VAL A 305 6.26 -16.44 0.78
N ILE A 306 6.65 -17.66 0.42
CA ILE A 306 7.97 -17.94 -0.17
C ILE A 306 8.18 -17.13 -1.44
N VAL A 307 7.19 -17.08 -2.33
CA VAL A 307 7.26 -16.32 -3.58
C VAL A 307 7.38 -14.82 -3.33
N LEU A 308 6.60 -14.29 -2.38
CA LEU A 308 6.70 -12.88 -2.00
C LEU A 308 8.05 -12.53 -1.40
N VAL A 309 8.60 -13.39 -0.54
CA VAL A 309 9.93 -13.22 0.06
C VAL A 309 11.01 -13.27 -1.02
N PHE A 310 10.91 -14.21 -1.96
CA PHE A 310 11.82 -14.31 -3.09
C PHE A 310 11.83 -13.02 -3.93
N TYR A 311 10.64 -12.50 -4.30
CA TYR A 311 10.54 -11.22 -5.00
C TYR A 311 11.02 -10.04 -4.17
N LEU A 312 10.73 -10.01 -2.87
CA LEU A 312 11.21 -8.98 -1.96
C LEU A 312 12.75 -8.95 -1.95
N ILE A 313 13.41 -10.10 -1.84
CA ILE A 313 14.88 -10.20 -1.87
C ILE A 313 15.43 -9.68 -3.21
N ILE A 314 14.88 -10.14 -4.33
CA ILE A 314 15.32 -9.67 -5.66
C ILE A 314 15.16 -8.16 -5.80
N LEU A 315 13.99 -7.62 -5.47
CA LEU A 315 13.71 -6.19 -5.58
C LEU A 315 14.56 -5.36 -4.61
N THR A 316 14.86 -5.90 -3.44
CA THR A 316 15.79 -5.30 -2.46
C THR A 316 17.20 -5.23 -3.02
N ILE A 317 17.70 -6.31 -3.62
CA ILE A 317 19.04 -6.35 -4.24
C ILE A 317 19.11 -5.36 -5.40
N ILE A 318 18.10 -5.34 -6.28
CA ILE A 318 18.03 -4.38 -7.39
C ILE A 318 17.99 -2.95 -6.84
N SER A 319 17.19 -2.69 -5.81
CA SER A 319 17.12 -1.38 -5.16
C SER A 319 18.45 -0.96 -4.56
N TYR A 320 19.19 -1.89 -3.94
CA TYR A 320 20.52 -1.65 -3.40
C TYR A 320 21.51 -1.24 -4.51
N VAL A 321 21.50 -1.96 -5.64
CA VAL A 321 22.31 -1.62 -6.82
C VAL A 321 21.93 -0.26 -7.39
N ILE A 322 20.63 0.05 -7.49
CA ILE A 322 20.14 1.36 -7.94
C ILE A 322 20.63 2.46 -7.01
N ASN A 323 20.56 2.28 -5.69
CA ASN A 323 20.99 3.29 -4.73
C ASN A 323 22.51 3.57 -4.80
N ILE A 324 23.31 2.59 -5.26
CA ILE A 324 24.76 2.78 -5.51
C ILE A 324 24.99 3.54 -6.83
N LEU A 325 24.30 3.16 -7.91
CA LEU A 325 24.53 3.72 -9.25
C LEU A 325 23.84 5.09 -9.47
N LEU A 326 22.68 5.26 -8.84
CA LEU A 326 21.77 6.39 -8.96
C LEU A 326 21.37 6.84 -7.54
N PRO A 327 22.30 7.42 -6.76
CA PRO A 327 21.96 7.91 -5.43
C PRO A 327 20.79 8.90 -5.52
N PRO A 328 19.72 8.72 -4.73
CA PRO A 328 18.53 9.57 -4.78
C PRO A 328 18.77 11.00 -4.26
N TYR A 329 19.96 11.28 -3.71
CA TYR A 329 20.40 12.56 -3.15
C TYR A 329 21.82 12.91 -3.55
#